data_AF-A0A5N7ZQB2-F1
#
_entry.id   AF-A0A5N7ZQB2-F1
#
_cell.length_a   1.000
_cell.length_b   1.000
_cell.length_c   1.000
_cell.angle_alpha   90.00
_cell.angle_beta   90.00
_cell.angle_gamma   90.00
#
_symmetry.space_group_name_H-M   'P 1'
#
loop_
_entity.id
_entity.type
_entity.pdbx_description
1 polymer ?
#
loop_
_entity_poly.entity_id
_entity_poly.type
_entity_poly.pdbx_seq_one_letter_code
_entity_poly.pdbx_strand_id
1 'polypeptide(L)' 'MTALAATHRAIEAVWRIEAASVIAGVARLVRDVGLAEELAQDALVAALE' A
#
# COMPACT_ATOMS: atom_id res chain seq x y z
N MET A 1 7.82 10.42 -21.02
CA MET A 1 7.26 9.96 -19.73
C MET A 1 5.77 10.28 -19.74
N THR A 2 4.88 9.28 -19.81
CA THR A 2 3.43 9.52 -19.78
C THR A 2 3.01 9.91 -18.35
N ALA A 3 1.94 10.70 -18.21
CA ALA A 3 1.46 11.16 -16.90
C ALA A 3 1.15 10.00 -15.94
N LEU A 4 0.56 8.90 -16.46
CA LEU A 4 0.25 7.69 -15.69
C LEU A 4 1.51 7.07 -15.04
N ALA A 5 2.59 6.90 -15.81
CA ALA A 5 3.85 6.37 -15.29
C ALA A 5 4.57 7.31 -14.29
N ALA A 6 4.21 8.59 -14.25
CA ALA A 6 4.66 9.51 -13.21
C ALA A 6 3.82 9.34 -11.93
N THR A 7 2.51 9.16 -12.07
CA THR A 7 1.59 8.89 -10.97
C THR A 7 1.92 7.57 -10.26
N HIS A 8 2.13 6.47 -10.99
CA HIS A 8 2.55 5.19 -10.42
C HIS A 8 3.80 5.32 -9.55
N ARG A 9 4.84 5.97 -10.08
CA ARG A 9 6.10 6.16 -9.35
C ARG A 9 5.95 7.05 -8.13
N ALA A 10 5.09 8.06 -8.19
CA ALA A 10 4.78 8.89 -7.04
C ALA A 10 4.10 8.06 -5.93
N ILE A 11 3.12 7.23 -6.31
CA ILE A 11 2.41 6.35 -5.37
C ILE A 11 3.39 5.32 -4.75
N GLU A 12 4.22 4.66 -5.55
CA GLU A 12 5.25 3.73 -5.05
C GLU A 12 6.27 4.40 -4.12
N ALA A 13 6.65 5.65 -4.40
CA ALA A 13 7.55 6.39 -3.55
C ALA A 13 6.93 6.70 -2.18
N VAL A 14 5.67 7.14 -2.16
CA VAL A 14 4.93 7.37 -0.92
C VAL A 14 4.68 6.06 -0.17
N TRP A 15 4.31 5.00 -0.88
CA TRP A 15 4.05 3.68 -0.28
C TRP A 15 5.27 3.15 0.46
N ARG A 16 6.49 3.30 -0.08
CA ARG A 16 7.72 2.89 0.62
C ARG A 16 7.93 3.59 1.97
N ILE A 17 7.38 4.78 2.15
CA ILE A 17 7.48 5.55 3.39
C ILE A 17 6.36 5.14 4.36
N GLU A 18 5.14 4.98 3.84
CA GLU A 18 3.93 4.85 4.67
C GLU A 18 3.47 3.40 4.88
N ALA A 19 4.04 2.41 4.17
CA ALA A 19 3.60 1.01 4.24
C ALA A 19 3.52 0.49 5.68
N ALA A 20 4.54 0.76 6.50
CA ALA A 20 4.56 0.30 7.90
C ALA A 20 3.40 0.91 8.72
N SER A 21 3.09 2.19 8.52
CA SER A 21 1.99 2.88 9.19
C SER A 21 0.63 2.33 8.78
N VAL A 22 0.45 2.07 7.47
CA VAL A 22 -0.78 1.47 6.91
C VAL A 22 -0.98 0.06 7.45
N ILE A 23 0.03 -0.80 7.33
CA ILE A 23 -0.01 -2.18 7.82
C ILE A 23 -0.30 -2.19 9.33
N ALA A 24 0.36 -1.33 10.11
CA ALA A 24 0.10 -1.23 11.55
C ALA A 24 -1.34 -0.76 11.86
N GLY A 25 -1.90 0.12 11.04
CA GLY A 25 -3.30 0.54 11.13
C GLY A 25 -4.26 -0.62 10.89
N VAL A 26 -4.07 -1.34 9.80
CA VAL A 26 -4.91 -2.50 9.43
C VAL A 26 -4.77 -3.63 10.45
N ALA A 27 -3.55 -3.94 10.89
CA ALA A 27 -3.27 -4.96 11.90
C ALA A 27 -4.02 -4.70 13.22
N ARG A 28 -4.23 -3.44 13.61
CA ARG A 28 -5.05 -3.11 14.79
C ARG A 28 -6.54 -3.42 14.61
N LEU A 29 -7.04 -3.38 13.38
CA LEU A 29 -8.44 -3.68 13.06
C LEU A 29 -8.68 -5.20 12.97
N VAL A 30 -7.80 -5.90 12.26
CA VAL A 30 -7.96 -7.34 12.01
C VAL A 30 -7.33 -8.22 13.08
N ARG A 31 -6.50 -7.63 13.97
CA ARG A 31 -5.73 -8.30 15.04
C ARG A 31 -4.84 -9.45 14.54
N ASP A 32 -4.38 -9.33 13.30
CA ASP A 32 -3.51 -10.28 12.63
C ASP A 32 -2.56 -9.50 11.69
N VAL A 33 -1.26 -9.67 11.88
CA VAL A 33 -0.25 -8.95 11.08
C VAL A 33 -0.10 -9.58 9.69
N GLY A 34 -0.19 -10.90 9.56
CA GLY A 34 -0.07 -11.58 8.28
C GLY A 34 -1.23 -11.21 7.36
N LEU A 35 -2.46 -11.25 7.88
CA LEU A 35 -3.64 -10.82 7.13
C LEU A 35 -3.58 -9.32 6.78
N ALA A 36 -3.03 -8.48 7.67
CA ALA A 36 -2.87 -7.06 7.38
C ALA A 36 -1.87 -6.78 6.25
N GLU A 37 -0.79 -7.56 6.16
CA GLU A 37 0.18 -7.45 5.08
C GLU A 37 -0.42 -7.86 3.74
N GLU A 38 -1.17 -8.96 3.71
CA GLU A 38 -1.89 -9.42 2.51
C GLU A 38 -2.89 -8.35 2.03
N LEU A 39 -3.75 -7.86 2.92
CA LEU A 39 -4.73 -6.80 2.59
C LEU A 39 -4.07 -5.50 2.13
N ALA A 40 -2.93 -5.13 2.73
CA ALA A 40 -2.19 -3.93 2.34
C ALA A 40 -1.56 -4.08 0.94
N GLN A 41 -1.07 -5.28 0.60
CA GLN A 41 -0.53 -5.56 -0.73
C GLN A 41 -1.64 -5.57 -1.79
N ASP A 42 -2.76 -6.23 -1.53
CA ASP A 42 -3.91 -6.24 -2.43
C ASP A 42 -4.45 -4.83 -2.68
N ALA A 43 -4.52 -3.99 -1.63
CA ALA A 43 -4.96 -2.61 -1.75
C ALA A 43 -4.00 -1.77 -2.62
N LEU A 44 -2.69 -1.98 -2.52
CA LEU A 44 -1.72 -1.29 -3.38
C LEU A 44 -1.90 -1.71 -4.84
N VAL A 45 -2.04 -3.01 -5.11
CA VAL A 45 -2.27 -3.52 -6.47
C VAL A 45 -3.55 -2.91 -7.05
N ALA A 46 -4.66 -2.98 -6.30
CA ALA A 46 -5.94 -2.42 -6.71
C ALA A 46 -5.90 -0.90 -6.95
N ALA A 47 -5.02 -0.16 -6.28
CA ALA A 47 -4.84 1.28 -6.49
C ALA A 47 -4.02 1.62 -7.74
N LEU A 48 -3.24 0.66 -8.26
CA LEU A 48 -2.34 0.82 -9.39
C LEU A 48 -2.85 0.18 -10.69
N GLU A 49 -3.87 -0.68 -10.63
CA GLU A 49 -4.60 -1.21 -11.80
C GLU A 49 -5.55 -0.18 -12.41
#